data_AF-A0A432QSL2-F1
#
_entry.id   AF-A0A432QSL2-F1
#
_cell.length_a   1.000
_cell.length_b   1.000
_cell.length_c   1.000
_cell.angle_alpha   90.00
_cell.angle_beta   90.00
_cell.angle_gamma   90.00
#
_symmetry.space_group_name_H-M   'P 1'
#
loop_
_entity.id
_entity.type
_entity.pdbx_description
1 polymer ?
#
loop_
_entity_poly.entity_id
_entity_poly.type
_entity_poly.pdbx_seq_one_letter_code
_entity_poly.pdbx_strand_id
1 'polypeptide(L)'
;TIKLIEKRHGTKIDLANLPLDDEKTFKLLQEGNTVGVFQLESQGMRNLMRRLKPSVFEDIIALVALYRPGPLNSGMAESYIRRKHGLEPVDFIFPELEPYLKETYGLFIYQEQIMQIANVLAGYSLGEADILRRAMGKKKKDVMEEQRSIFVTRAVERGYPREKVEKLFDDIAKFAEYGFNKSHSAAYGFLAYVTAYLKAHYPKELMATMLSIDYDKTDEIVKLIKDCRENGIPVFPPDINKSDALFSIENEGIRFGLAGIKGVGEKAAQHIIEVREKGGEFKDIYDFCERVDLKQVNRKVIESLIKAGAFDSTRISRAANLEVLDKAMSVAQSLQKTKSKGLMSLFGDETEIVNKEFPDTKEWPDRVKLEYERQAIGFYLSGHPLLEYKDIIQFSFNSTSEKDEWKDGQDVKLAGAITEVKTKRTQRGDLWATVEISDLEGTVSVLVFPNVYKEKMEQITEGNVVIIEGSVREEEESKSVIAKDIYPLNDKILSEVNNIVIKMYDEEITDEFLSTLKEFIEKNRSEKGKPVIIEAKLKDCFVKLQLHPDYSLPVEPEVFKELQRIIPKERITVN
;
A
#
# COMPACT_ATOMS: atom_id res chain seq x y z
N THR A 1 -14.30 10.43 9.21
CA THR A 1 -15.04 9.16 9.41
C THR A 1 -16.40 9.34 10.05
N ILE A 2 -16.53 9.67 11.35
CA ILE A 2 -17.85 9.70 12.04
C ILE A 2 -18.89 10.60 11.34
N LYS A 3 -18.50 11.83 10.95
CA LYS A 3 -19.38 12.73 10.19
C LYS A 3 -19.87 12.11 8.86
N LEU A 4 -19.02 11.33 8.19
CA LEU A 4 -19.34 10.67 6.93
C LEU A 4 -20.30 9.49 7.14
N ILE A 5 -20.11 8.75 8.25
CA ILE A 5 -21.01 7.66 8.67
C ILE A 5 -22.40 8.23 8.97
N GLU A 6 -22.49 9.30 9.75
CA GLU A 6 -23.76 9.94 10.07
C GLU A 6 -24.47 10.43 8.79
N LYS A 7 -23.73 11.07 7.87
CA LYS A 7 -24.28 11.56 6.59
C LYS A 7 -24.82 10.43 5.70
N ARG A 8 -24.15 9.27 5.64
CA ARG A 8 -24.48 8.18 4.70
C ARG A 8 -25.47 7.17 5.27
N HIS A 9 -25.34 6.85 6.55
CA HIS A 9 -26.10 5.78 7.20
C HIS A 9 -27.14 6.32 8.20
N GLY A 10 -27.09 7.62 8.53
CA GLY A 10 -27.92 8.19 9.61
C GLY A 10 -27.49 7.73 11.02
N THR A 11 -26.41 6.96 11.12
CA THR A 11 -25.93 6.37 12.37
C THR A 11 -25.03 7.35 13.12
N LYS A 12 -25.41 7.70 14.33
CA LYS A 12 -24.57 8.45 15.28
C LYS A 12 -23.77 7.47 16.12
N ILE A 13 -22.46 7.47 15.95
CA ILE A 13 -21.55 6.66 16.78
C ILE A 13 -21.25 7.45 18.05
N ASP A 14 -21.67 6.89 19.19
CA ASP A 14 -21.28 7.38 20.50
C ASP A 14 -19.97 6.70 20.95
N LEU A 15 -18.87 7.45 20.89
CA LEU A 15 -17.56 6.94 21.29
C LEU A 15 -17.49 6.64 22.79
N ALA A 16 -18.26 7.32 23.64
CA ALA A 16 -18.17 7.12 25.09
C ALA A 16 -18.77 5.77 25.53
N ASN A 17 -19.69 5.22 24.73
CA ASN A 17 -20.43 3.98 25.01
C ASN A 17 -20.16 2.89 23.96
N LEU A 18 -19.02 2.94 23.28
CA LEU A 18 -18.65 1.94 22.28
C LEU A 18 -18.42 0.57 22.96
N PRO A 19 -19.03 -0.53 22.48
CA PRO A 19 -18.80 -1.86 23.05
C PRO A 19 -17.33 -2.25 22.88
N LEU A 20 -16.70 -2.77 23.93
CA LEU A 20 -15.27 -3.15 23.95
C LEU A 20 -15.02 -4.64 23.67
N ASP A 21 -16.07 -5.37 23.33
CA ASP A 21 -16.13 -6.81 23.09
C ASP A 21 -16.66 -7.16 21.67
N ASP A 22 -16.58 -6.23 20.73
CA ASP A 22 -17.11 -6.40 19.37
C ASP A 22 -16.33 -7.45 18.56
N GLU A 23 -17.01 -8.54 18.20
CA GLU A 23 -16.41 -9.69 17.52
C GLU A 23 -15.77 -9.33 16.18
N LYS A 24 -16.40 -8.47 15.38
CA LYS A 24 -15.87 -8.07 14.07
C LYS A 24 -14.57 -7.29 14.20
N THR A 25 -14.50 -6.42 15.21
CA THR A 25 -13.30 -5.63 15.52
C THR A 25 -12.15 -6.54 15.90
N PHE A 26 -12.37 -7.49 16.80
CA PHE A 26 -11.31 -8.45 17.17
C PHE A 26 -10.91 -9.37 16.04
N LYS A 27 -11.85 -9.82 15.20
CA LYS A 27 -11.53 -10.63 14.01
C LYS A 27 -10.58 -9.88 13.07
N LEU A 28 -10.85 -8.61 12.79
CA LEU A 28 -9.96 -7.75 11.98
C LEU A 28 -8.55 -7.64 12.58
N LEU A 29 -8.46 -7.47 13.90
CA LEU A 29 -7.17 -7.42 14.62
C LEU A 29 -6.44 -8.78 14.57
N GLN A 30 -7.15 -9.89 14.73
CA GLN A 30 -6.61 -11.25 14.67
C GLN A 30 -6.08 -11.61 13.29
N GLU A 31 -6.68 -11.09 12.23
CA GLU A 31 -6.21 -11.23 10.85
C GLU A 31 -4.99 -10.33 10.57
N GLY A 32 -4.68 -9.38 11.46
CA GLY A 32 -3.65 -8.37 11.24
C GLY A 32 -4.01 -7.40 10.13
N ASN A 33 -5.30 -7.20 9.84
CA ASN A 33 -5.81 -6.29 8.83
C ASN A 33 -5.92 -4.86 9.37
N THR A 34 -4.79 -4.30 9.78
CA THR A 34 -4.73 -3.07 10.59
C THR A 34 -4.04 -1.90 9.89
N VAL A 35 -3.87 -1.94 8.57
CA VAL A 35 -3.50 -0.73 7.82
C VAL A 35 -4.57 0.34 8.07
N GLY A 36 -4.15 1.55 8.43
CA GLY A 36 -5.04 2.64 8.83
C GLY A 36 -5.65 2.52 10.23
N VAL A 37 -5.23 1.54 11.03
CA VAL A 37 -5.59 1.43 12.45
C VAL A 37 -4.49 2.05 13.29
N PHE A 38 -4.84 3.08 14.06
CA PHE A 38 -3.92 3.89 14.82
C PHE A 38 -2.96 3.04 15.69
N GLN A 39 -1.65 3.34 15.62
CA GLN A 39 -0.53 2.62 16.26
C GLN A 39 -0.32 1.14 15.87
N LEU A 40 -1.28 0.49 15.19
CA LEU A 40 -1.25 -0.94 14.93
C LEU A 40 -0.90 -1.30 13.47
N GLU A 41 -0.36 -0.35 12.70
CA GLU A 41 -0.19 -0.50 11.25
C GLU A 41 1.09 -1.21 10.82
N SER A 42 2.15 -1.14 11.63
CA SER A 42 3.47 -1.65 11.23
C SER A 42 3.42 -3.16 10.97
N GLN A 43 4.19 -3.63 9.97
CA GLN A 43 4.18 -5.04 9.58
C GLN A 43 4.53 -5.98 10.73
N GLY A 44 5.54 -5.64 11.54
CA GLY A 44 5.88 -6.46 12.71
C GLY A 44 4.78 -6.47 13.78
N MET A 45 4.03 -5.37 13.96
CA MET A 45 2.87 -5.34 14.85
C MET A 45 1.74 -6.21 14.30
N ARG A 46 1.48 -6.17 12.99
CA ARG A 46 0.51 -7.06 12.30
C ARG A 46 0.86 -8.53 12.48
N ASN A 47 2.13 -8.88 12.29
CA ASN A 47 2.66 -10.22 12.53
C ASN A 47 2.46 -10.64 14.00
N LEU A 48 2.75 -9.75 14.95
CA LEU A 48 2.55 -10.02 16.38
C LEU A 48 1.06 -10.25 16.70
N MET A 49 0.16 -9.43 16.17
CA MET A 49 -1.29 -9.57 16.36
C MET A 49 -1.83 -10.89 15.80
N ARG A 50 -1.39 -11.31 14.61
CA ARG A 50 -1.79 -12.61 14.02
C ARG A 50 -1.41 -13.80 14.91
N ARG A 51 -0.27 -13.71 15.59
CA ARG A 51 0.22 -14.74 16.52
C ARG A 51 -0.49 -14.67 17.87
N LEU A 52 -0.70 -13.46 18.37
CA LEU A 52 -1.37 -13.21 19.64
C LEU A 52 -2.87 -13.54 19.59
N LYS A 53 -3.51 -13.27 18.45
CA LYS A 53 -4.96 -13.31 18.25
C LYS A 53 -5.71 -12.55 19.36
N PRO A 54 -5.60 -11.21 19.43
CA PRO A 54 -6.26 -10.41 20.47
C PRO A 54 -7.77 -10.70 20.50
N SER A 55 -8.32 -10.86 21.70
CA SER A 55 -9.71 -11.28 21.90
C SER A 55 -10.46 -10.48 22.97
N VAL A 56 -9.75 -9.64 23.71
CA VAL A 56 -10.29 -8.70 24.71
C VAL A 56 -9.54 -7.37 24.62
N PHE A 57 -10.12 -6.30 25.15
CA PHE A 57 -9.53 -4.96 25.07
C PHE A 57 -8.16 -4.89 25.75
N GLU A 58 -7.95 -5.61 26.85
CA GLU A 58 -6.70 -5.69 27.58
C GLU A 58 -5.54 -6.20 26.71
N ASP A 59 -5.80 -7.07 25.72
CA ASP A 59 -4.76 -7.53 24.80
C ASP A 59 -4.24 -6.37 23.92
N ILE A 60 -5.09 -5.42 23.57
CA ILE A 60 -4.69 -4.23 22.79
C ILE A 60 -3.80 -3.34 23.65
N ILE A 61 -4.17 -3.15 24.92
CA ILE A 61 -3.36 -2.40 25.90
C ILE A 61 -1.99 -3.08 26.06
N ALA A 62 -1.94 -4.41 26.11
CA ALA A 62 -0.71 -5.17 26.22
C ALA A 62 0.14 -5.07 24.95
N LEU A 63 -0.46 -5.18 23.75
CA LEU A 63 0.25 -5.06 22.47
C LEU A 63 1.03 -3.74 22.36
N VAL A 64 0.38 -2.62 22.69
CA VAL A 64 1.01 -1.28 22.68
C VAL A 64 2.20 -1.21 23.66
N ALA A 65 2.09 -1.89 24.80
CA ALA A 65 3.17 -1.94 25.79
C ALA A 65 4.32 -2.91 25.40
N LEU A 66 3.99 -4.02 24.73
CA LEU A 66 4.91 -5.12 24.41
C LEU A 66 5.66 -4.93 23.08
N TYR A 67 5.11 -4.18 22.12
CA TYR A 67 5.75 -3.98 20.82
C TYR A 67 6.83 -2.88 20.87
N ARG A 68 7.90 -3.16 21.63
CA ARG A 68 9.07 -2.30 21.80
C ARG A 68 10.35 -3.14 21.83
N PRO A 69 11.52 -2.62 21.41
CA PRO A 69 12.75 -3.40 21.31
C PRO A 69 13.12 -4.19 22.58
N GLY A 70 12.97 -3.58 23.77
CA GLY A 70 13.27 -4.24 25.05
C GLY A 70 12.39 -5.47 25.32
N PRO A 71 11.06 -5.30 25.47
CA PRO A 71 10.12 -6.41 25.61
C PRO A 71 10.24 -7.51 24.55
N LEU A 72 10.43 -7.15 23.28
CA LEU A 72 10.57 -8.11 22.18
C LEU A 72 11.84 -8.96 22.34
N ASN A 73 12.98 -8.33 22.60
CA ASN A 73 14.26 -9.02 22.77
C ASN A 73 14.32 -9.89 24.04
N SER A 74 13.54 -9.54 25.07
CA SER A 74 13.47 -10.31 26.31
C SER A 74 12.65 -11.61 26.22
N GLY A 75 11.90 -11.82 25.13
CA GLY A 75 10.95 -12.93 25.00
C GLY A 75 9.66 -12.76 25.81
N MET A 76 9.39 -11.56 26.35
CA MET A 76 8.18 -11.28 27.13
C MET A 76 6.92 -11.35 26.27
N ALA A 77 6.97 -10.80 25.04
CA ALA A 77 5.87 -10.90 24.08
C ALA A 77 5.54 -12.37 23.73
N GLU A 78 6.57 -13.20 23.55
CA GLU A 78 6.42 -14.63 23.29
C GLU A 78 5.79 -15.37 24.46
N SER A 79 6.19 -15.04 25.69
CA SER A 79 5.64 -15.64 26.90
C SER A 79 4.17 -15.24 27.08
N TYR A 80 3.81 -13.99 26.77
CA TYR A 80 2.41 -13.55 26.79
C TYR A 80 1.56 -14.37 25.82
N ILE A 81 2.04 -14.57 24.59
CA ILE A 81 1.34 -15.36 23.57
C ILE A 81 1.18 -16.82 24.01
N ARG A 82 2.25 -17.47 24.49
CA ARG A 82 2.20 -18.87 24.92
C ARG A 82 1.25 -19.07 26.10
N ARG A 83 1.31 -18.20 27.10
CA ARG A 83 0.44 -18.28 28.28
C ARG A 83 -1.02 -18.02 27.92
N LYS A 84 -1.29 -17.03 27.06
CA LYS A 84 -2.63 -16.78 26.53
C LYS A 84 -3.23 -18.01 25.84
N HIS A 85 -2.43 -18.71 25.03
CA HIS A 85 -2.87 -19.91 24.31
C HIS A 85 -2.78 -21.21 25.14
N GLY A 86 -2.46 -21.12 26.43
CA GLY A 86 -2.34 -22.30 27.31
C GLY A 86 -1.16 -23.21 26.99
N LEU A 87 -0.18 -22.73 26.22
CA LEU A 87 1.05 -23.45 25.86
C LEU A 87 2.14 -23.34 26.94
N GLU A 88 1.96 -22.43 27.89
CA GLU A 88 2.83 -22.21 29.05
C GLU A 88 1.95 -22.00 30.29
N PRO A 89 2.23 -22.67 31.43
CA PRO A 89 1.44 -22.50 32.64
C PRO A 89 1.61 -21.09 33.21
N VAL A 90 0.53 -20.53 33.74
CA VAL A 90 0.54 -19.24 34.44
C VAL A 90 0.81 -19.51 35.92
N ASP A 91 1.96 -19.04 36.42
CA ASP A 91 2.30 -19.04 37.85
C ASP A 91 2.23 -17.61 38.39
N PHE A 92 1.36 -17.38 39.37
CA PHE A 92 1.20 -16.08 40.03
C PHE A 92 2.12 -15.91 41.25
N ILE A 93 2.92 -16.93 41.61
CA ILE A 93 3.79 -17.05 42.81
C ILE A 93 2.97 -17.08 44.12
N PHE A 94 2.04 -16.14 44.28
CA PHE A 94 1.08 -16.00 45.37
C PHE A 94 -0.34 -15.86 44.81
N PRO A 95 -1.33 -16.59 45.36
CA PRO A 95 -2.74 -16.49 44.93
C PRO A 95 -3.31 -15.06 44.99
N GLU A 96 -2.87 -14.26 45.96
CA GLU A 96 -3.32 -12.87 46.16
C GLU A 96 -2.95 -11.94 45.00
N LEU A 97 -2.00 -12.33 44.15
CA LEU A 97 -1.59 -11.56 42.98
C LEU A 97 -2.42 -11.85 41.73
N GLU A 98 -3.20 -12.94 41.72
CA GLU A 98 -4.03 -13.33 40.58
C GLU A 98 -4.92 -12.18 40.08
N PRO A 99 -5.66 -11.42 40.93
CA PRO A 99 -6.54 -10.35 40.46
C PRO A 99 -5.82 -9.22 39.70
N TYR A 100 -4.53 -9.01 39.96
CA TYR A 100 -3.74 -7.90 39.39
C TYR A 100 -2.90 -8.33 38.18
N LEU A 101 -2.62 -9.63 38.07
CA LEU A 101 -1.79 -10.20 37.03
C LEU A 101 -2.57 -11.08 36.03
N LYS A 102 -3.83 -11.37 36.29
CA LYS A 102 -4.68 -12.20 35.42
C LYS A 102 -4.77 -11.64 34.01
N GLU A 103 -4.96 -10.32 33.88
CA GLU A 103 -5.03 -9.62 32.58
C GLU A 103 -3.72 -9.70 31.78
N THR A 104 -2.58 -9.97 32.42
CA THR A 104 -1.28 -10.11 31.77
C THR A 104 -0.72 -11.53 31.85
N TYR A 105 -1.57 -12.50 32.17
CA TYR A 105 -1.19 -13.91 32.31
C TYR A 105 0.03 -14.11 33.22
N GLY A 106 0.09 -13.42 34.36
CA GLY A 106 1.18 -13.55 35.33
C GLY A 106 2.47 -12.81 34.94
N LEU A 107 2.46 -11.97 33.90
CA LEU A 107 3.63 -11.19 33.47
C LEU A 107 3.59 -9.77 34.04
N PHE A 108 4.75 -9.24 34.42
CA PHE A 108 4.91 -7.87 34.91
C PHE A 108 5.10 -6.90 33.73
N ILE A 109 4.00 -6.39 33.18
CA ILE A 109 4.03 -5.50 32.01
C ILE A 109 3.91 -4.04 32.45
N TYR A 110 3.10 -3.77 33.47
CA TYR A 110 2.73 -2.42 33.84
C TYR A 110 3.39 -1.94 35.14
N GLN A 111 3.70 -0.64 35.19
CA GLN A 111 4.19 0.02 36.39
C GLN A 111 3.16 -0.03 37.53
N GLU A 112 1.88 0.10 37.18
CA GLU A 112 0.77 0.04 38.11
C GLU A 112 0.64 -1.35 38.76
N GLN A 113 0.96 -2.44 38.04
CA GLN A 113 0.98 -3.79 38.63
C GLN A 113 2.03 -3.90 39.74
N ILE A 114 3.22 -3.35 39.53
CA ILE A 114 4.29 -3.33 40.54
C ILE A 114 3.84 -2.57 41.79
N MET A 115 3.17 -1.44 41.60
CA MET A 115 2.63 -0.66 42.71
C MET A 115 1.57 -1.43 43.50
N GLN A 116 0.67 -2.15 42.81
CA GLN A 116 -0.35 -3.00 43.43
C GLN A 116 0.28 -4.17 44.20
N ILE A 117 1.29 -4.83 43.63
CA ILE A 117 2.01 -5.93 44.31
C ILE A 117 2.67 -5.45 45.60
N ALA A 118 3.31 -4.28 45.59
CA ALA A 118 3.92 -3.69 46.78
C ALA A 118 2.90 -3.32 47.86
N ASN A 119 1.72 -2.84 47.46
CA ASN A 119 0.63 -2.56 48.39
C ASN A 119 0.09 -3.85 49.04
N VAL A 120 -0.18 -4.87 48.23
CA VAL A 120 -0.80 -6.13 48.68
C VAL A 120 0.16 -6.93 49.57
N LEU A 121 1.39 -7.16 49.12
CA LEU A 121 2.33 -8.04 49.84
C LEU A 121 3.06 -7.32 50.97
N ALA A 122 3.54 -6.10 50.73
CA ALA A 122 4.40 -5.37 51.66
C ALA A 122 3.70 -4.18 52.34
N GLY A 123 2.41 -3.94 52.09
CA GLY A 123 1.65 -2.90 52.78
C GLY A 123 2.05 -1.48 52.42
N TYR A 124 2.69 -1.27 51.27
CA TYR A 124 3.07 0.06 50.80
C TYR A 124 1.84 0.94 50.62
N SER A 125 1.89 2.19 51.08
CA SER A 125 0.99 3.23 50.60
C SER A 125 1.22 3.50 49.11
N LEU A 126 0.24 4.08 48.41
CA LEU A 126 0.38 4.44 47.00
C LEU A 126 1.57 5.38 46.74
N GLY A 127 1.88 6.26 47.71
CA GLY A 127 3.04 7.15 47.65
C GLY A 127 4.37 6.40 47.77
N GLU A 128 4.48 5.46 48.72
CA GLU A 128 5.66 4.60 48.84
C GLU A 128 5.84 3.72 47.59
N ALA A 129 4.74 3.20 47.03
CA ALA A 129 4.77 2.37 45.84
C ALA A 129 5.29 3.13 44.60
N ASP A 130 5.00 4.44 44.50
CA ASP A 130 5.59 5.28 43.45
C ASP A 130 7.10 5.49 43.65
N ILE A 131 7.59 5.54 44.89
CA ILE A 131 9.04 5.60 45.16
C ILE A 131 9.72 4.33 44.64
N LEU A 132 9.15 3.15 44.91
CA LEU A 132 9.63 1.87 44.38
C LEU A 132 9.67 1.88 42.84
N ARG A 133 8.58 2.30 42.19
CA ARG A 133 8.49 2.43 40.73
C ARG A 133 9.58 3.35 40.17
N ARG A 134 9.81 4.52 40.80
CA ARG A 134 10.85 5.48 40.38
C ARG A 134 12.26 4.93 40.58
N ALA A 135 12.49 4.19 41.66
CA ALA A 135 13.78 3.55 41.93
C ALA A 135 14.14 2.54 40.84
N MET A 136 13.17 1.71 40.44
CA MET A 136 13.31 0.76 39.33
C MET A 136 13.59 1.45 38.00
N GLY A 137 12.82 2.48 37.65
CA GLY A 137 13.01 3.22 36.40
C GLY A 137 14.37 3.94 36.29
N LYS A 138 14.93 4.41 37.41
CA LYS A 138 16.21 5.15 37.43
C LYS A 138 17.45 4.25 37.66
N LYS A 139 17.27 2.93 37.81
CA LYS A 139 18.35 1.96 38.02
C LYS A 139 19.31 2.31 39.18
N LYS A 140 18.79 2.94 40.24
CA LYS A 140 19.61 3.32 41.41
C LYS A 140 19.82 2.10 42.31
N LYS A 141 20.99 1.46 42.21
CA LYS A 141 21.31 0.23 42.97
C LYS A 141 21.09 0.38 44.48
N ASP A 142 21.60 1.46 45.06
CA ASP A 142 21.50 1.68 46.51
C ASP A 142 20.05 1.82 46.99
N VAL A 143 19.22 2.51 46.21
CA VAL A 143 17.79 2.70 46.51
C VAL A 143 17.02 1.40 46.26
N MET A 144 17.38 0.63 45.24
CA MET A 144 16.76 -0.67 44.97
C MET A 144 17.04 -1.68 46.09
N GLU A 145 18.25 -1.71 46.63
CA GLU A 145 18.60 -2.60 47.74
C GLU A 145 17.87 -2.21 49.04
N GLU A 146 17.78 -0.90 49.30
CA GLU A 146 16.97 -0.37 50.41
C GLU A 146 15.50 -0.79 50.28
N GLN A 147 14.92 -0.60 49.09
CA GLN A 147 13.55 -0.99 48.82
C GLN A 147 13.34 -2.51 48.86
N ARG A 148 14.32 -3.31 48.42
CA ARG A 148 14.31 -4.77 48.53
C ARG A 148 14.20 -5.19 49.99
N SER A 149 15.04 -4.62 50.85
CA SER A 149 15.04 -4.90 52.28
C SER A 149 13.68 -4.57 52.93
N ILE A 150 13.12 -3.39 52.62
CA ILE A 150 11.81 -2.96 53.13
C ILE A 150 10.70 -3.91 52.65
N PHE A 151 10.66 -4.20 51.35
CA PHE A 151 9.63 -5.06 50.74
C PHE A 151 9.66 -6.46 51.35
N VAL A 152 10.84 -7.09 51.42
CA VAL A 152 11.00 -8.45 51.95
C VAL A 152 10.64 -8.50 53.44
N THR A 153 11.13 -7.55 54.24
CA THR A 153 10.85 -7.51 55.68
C THR A 153 9.35 -7.39 55.94
N ARG A 154 8.68 -6.42 55.31
CA ARG A 154 7.24 -6.19 55.51
C ARG A 154 6.39 -7.37 55.00
N ALA A 155 6.76 -7.99 53.89
CA ALA A 155 6.04 -9.16 53.37
C ALA A 155 6.20 -10.38 54.29
N VAL A 156 7.39 -10.59 54.86
CA VAL A 156 7.61 -11.68 55.85
C VAL A 156 6.82 -11.42 57.14
N GLU A 157 6.79 -10.17 57.63
CA GLU A 157 5.96 -9.78 58.78
C GLU A 157 4.46 -10.00 58.55
N ARG A 158 4.03 -9.95 57.27
CA ARG A 158 2.66 -10.25 56.84
C ARG A 158 2.39 -11.73 56.59
N GLY A 159 3.37 -12.61 56.82
CA GLY A 159 3.22 -14.06 56.76
C GLY A 159 3.62 -14.72 55.43
N TYR A 160 4.24 -13.98 54.50
CA TYR A 160 4.69 -14.56 53.24
C TYR A 160 6.06 -15.25 53.37
N PRO A 161 6.27 -16.44 52.75
CA PRO A 161 7.56 -17.13 52.77
C PRO A 161 8.68 -16.30 52.14
N ARG A 162 9.75 -16.06 52.90
CA ARG A 162 10.89 -15.22 52.49
C ARG A 162 11.47 -15.58 51.13
N GLU A 163 11.74 -16.86 50.88
CA GLU A 163 12.33 -17.31 49.61
C GLU A 163 11.46 -16.97 48.39
N LYS A 164 10.13 -17.12 48.51
CA LYS A 164 9.19 -16.77 47.42
C LYS A 164 9.11 -15.26 47.20
N VAL A 165 9.16 -14.48 48.28
CA VAL A 165 9.14 -13.01 48.23
C VAL A 165 10.42 -12.45 47.59
N GLU A 166 11.59 -12.99 47.97
CA GLU A 166 12.88 -12.61 47.40
C GLU A 166 12.91 -12.93 45.90
N LYS A 167 12.48 -14.14 45.51
CA LYS A 167 12.34 -14.52 44.09
C LYS A 167 11.41 -13.56 43.33
N LEU A 168 10.24 -13.25 43.89
CA LEU A 168 9.29 -12.32 43.29
C LEU A 168 9.91 -10.93 43.09
N PHE A 169 10.64 -10.41 44.08
CA PHE A 169 11.28 -9.11 43.96
C PHE A 169 12.35 -9.11 42.85
N ASP A 170 13.13 -10.19 42.74
CA ASP A 170 14.14 -10.34 41.70
C ASP A 170 13.49 -10.42 40.29
N ASP A 171 12.36 -11.12 40.17
CA ASP A 171 11.55 -11.14 38.95
C ASP A 171 11.03 -9.74 38.61
N ILE A 172 10.42 -9.03 39.56
CA ILE A 172 9.95 -7.65 39.37
C ILE A 172 11.10 -6.74 38.94
N ALA A 173 12.26 -6.80 39.60
CA ALA A 173 13.41 -5.97 39.29
C ALA A 173 13.94 -6.19 37.87
N LYS A 174 13.94 -7.45 37.41
CA LYS A 174 14.32 -7.81 36.03
C LYS A 174 13.36 -7.22 34.99
N PHE A 175 12.06 -7.20 35.28
CA PHE A 175 11.04 -6.73 34.34
C PHE A 175 10.72 -5.24 34.44
N ALA A 176 11.00 -4.61 35.58
CA ALA A 176 10.71 -3.19 35.79
C ALA A 176 11.53 -2.27 34.86
N GLU A 177 12.63 -2.76 34.27
CA GLU A 177 13.35 -2.06 33.20
C GLU A 177 12.48 -1.80 31.96
N TYR A 178 11.48 -2.64 31.73
CA TYR A 178 10.60 -2.60 30.57
C TYR A 178 9.15 -2.21 30.91
N GLY A 179 8.86 -2.01 32.20
CA GLY A 179 7.53 -1.68 32.70
C GLY A 179 6.95 -0.44 32.04
N PHE A 180 5.73 -0.57 31.51
CA PHE A 180 5.03 0.50 30.81
C PHE A 180 3.97 1.16 31.67
N ASN A 181 3.62 2.41 31.39
CA ASN A 181 2.53 3.07 32.07
C ASN A 181 1.19 2.59 31.50
N LYS A 182 0.37 1.92 32.31
CA LYS A 182 -0.90 1.34 31.87
C LYS A 182 -1.89 2.42 31.45
N SER A 183 -1.98 3.52 32.19
CA SER A 183 -2.96 4.59 31.89
C SER A 183 -2.75 5.19 30.50
N HIS A 184 -1.49 5.42 30.11
CA HIS A 184 -1.13 5.88 28.77
C HIS A 184 -1.43 4.81 27.71
N SER A 185 -1.03 3.55 27.96
CA SER A 185 -1.31 2.43 27.05
C SER A 185 -2.80 2.22 26.82
N ALA A 186 -3.62 2.36 27.86
CA ALA A 186 -5.07 2.20 27.79
C ALA A 186 -5.73 3.32 26.98
N ALA A 187 -5.32 4.58 27.18
CA ALA A 187 -5.86 5.71 26.44
C ALA A 187 -5.56 5.61 24.93
N TYR A 188 -4.33 5.25 24.56
CA TYR A 188 -3.96 5.05 23.15
C TYR A 188 -4.54 3.75 22.58
N GLY A 189 -4.60 2.68 23.38
CA GLY A 189 -5.26 1.43 23.03
C GLY A 189 -6.75 1.62 22.73
N PHE A 190 -7.42 2.54 23.42
CA PHE A 190 -8.79 2.93 23.12
C PHE A 190 -8.93 3.57 21.74
N LEU A 191 -8.02 4.48 21.36
CA LEU A 191 -8.02 5.06 20.01
C LEU A 191 -7.73 4.01 18.92
N ALA A 192 -6.81 3.07 19.20
CA ALA A 192 -6.55 1.94 18.32
C ALA A 192 -7.81 1.06 18.16
N TYR A 193 -8.51 0.77 19.25
CA TYR A 193 -9.77 0.02 19.22
C TYR A 193 -10.86 0.75 18.44
N VAL A 194 -11.05 2.06 18.68
CA VAL A 194 -12.02 2.88 17.94
C VAL A 194 -11.74 2.87 16.44
N THR A 195 -10.47 3.03 16.03
CA THR A 195 -10.11 3.00 14.61
C THR A 195 -10.28 1.61 14.00
N ALA A 196 -9.95 0.54 14.74
CA ALA A 196 -10.22 -0.84 14.32
C ALA A 196 -11.72 -1.12 14.16
N TYR A 197 -12.55 -0.64 15.10
CA TYR A 197 -14.00 -0.75 15.03
C TYR A 197 -14.56 -0.04 13.80
N LEU A 198 -14.11 1.20 13.55
CA LEU A 198 -14.51 1.94 12.36
C LEU A 198 -14.09 1.22 11.08
N LYS A 199 -12.90 0.58 11.04
CA LYS A 199 -12.46 -0.23 9.90
C LYS A 199 -13.32 -1.48 9.72
N ALA A 200 -13.65 -2.17 10.80
CA ALA A 200 -14.40 -3.43 10.75
C ALA A 200 -15.85 -3.24 10.28
N HIS A 201 -16.49 -2.11 10.64
CA HIS A 201 -17.90 -1.85 10.34
C HIS A 201 -18.13 -0.86 9.20
N TYR A 202 -17.22 0.10 9.01
CA TYR A 202 -17.34 1.18 8.02
C TYR A 202 -16.01 1.39 7.26
N PRO A 203 -15.47 0.34 6.61
CA PRO A 203 -14.15 0.40 5.99
C PRO A 203 -14.08 1.45 4.88
N LYS A 204 -15.14 1.62 4.09
CA LYS A 204 -15.22 2.63 3.02
C LYS A 204 -15.09 4.05 3.57
N GLU A 205 -15.79 4.35 4.66
CA GLU A 205 -15.76 5.65 5.32
C GLU A 205 -14.43 5.94 6.02
N LEU A 206 -13.81 4.94 6.63
CA LEU A 206 -12.48 5.11 7.20
C LEU A 206 -11.45 5.35 6.10
N MET A 207 -11.39 4.48 5.09
CA MET A 207 -10.42 4.58 4.00
C MET A 207 -10.55 5.88 3.20
N ALA A 208 -11.78 6.29 2.85
CA ALA A 208 -11.99 7.58 2.17
C ALA A 208 -11.54 8.77 3.02
N THR A 209 -11.73 8.70 4.35
CA THR A 209 -11.24 9.74 5.28
C THR A 209 -9.72 9.75 5.32
N MET A 210 -9.07 8.59 5.45
CA MET A 210 -7.61 8.49 5.53
C MET A 210 -6.94 8.96 4.25
N LEU A 211 -7.43 8.50 3.10
CA LEU A 211 -6.96 8.95 1.78
C LEU A 211 -7.11 10.47 1.61
N SER A 212 -8.17 11.06 2.18
CA SER A 212 -8.37 12.51 2.16
C SER A 212 -7.47 13.29 3.12
N ILE A 213 -7.03 12.68 4.23
CA ILE A 213 -6.09 13.31 5.18
C ILE A 213 -4.69 13.33 4.58
N ASP A 214 -4.28 12.22 3.96
CA ASP A 214 -2.95 12.02 3.39
C ASP A 214 -2.92 12.26 1.87
N TYR A 215 -3.83 13.09 1.34
CA TYR A 215 -4.02 13.29 -0.10
C TYR A 215 -2.77 13.83 -0.83
N ASP A 216 -1.81 14.41 -0.10
CA ASP A 216 -0.55 14.93 -0.62
C ASP A 216 0.65 14.00 -0.36
N LYS A 217 0.45 12.86 0.33
CA LYS A 217 1.48 11.86 0.64
C LYS A 217 1.32 10.63 -0.24
N THR A 218 2.07 10.61 -1.34
CA THR A 218 1.97 9.54 -2.36
C THR A 218 2.13 8.13 -1.75
N ASP A 219 3.11 7.94 -0.87
CA ASP A 219 3.41 6.63 -0.27
C ASP A 219 2.26 6.10 0.61
N GLU A 220 1.65 6.97 1.41
CA GLU A 220 0.50 6.60 2.25
C GLU A 220 -0.74 6.32 1.39
N ILE A 221 -0.97 7.08 0.33
CA ILE A 221 -2.06 6.81 -0.63
C ILE A 221 -1.88 5.41 -1.26
N VAL A 222 -0.67 5.07 -1.72
CA VAL A 222 -0.38 3.77 -2.31
C VAL A 222 -0.68 2.64 -1.31
N LYS A 223 -0.21 2.79 -0.06
CA LYS A 223 -0.45 1.84 1.03
C LYS A 223 -1.94 1.65 1.30
N LEU A 224 -2.71 2.75 1.39
CA LEU A 224 -4.15 2.71 1.65
C LEU A 224 -4.95 2.16 0.46
N ILE A 225 -4.57 2.46 -0.78
CA ILE A 225 -5.21 1.90 -1.97
C ILE A 225 -4.96 0.40 -2.07
N LYS A 226 -3.75 -0.07 -1.72
CA LYS A 226 -3.46 -1.50 -1.62
C LYS A 226 -4.39 -2.18 -0.61
N ASP A 227 -4.50 -1.62 0.60
CA ASP A 227 -5.41 -2.14 1.62
C ASP A 227 -6.87 -2.13 1.14
N CYS A 228 -7.32 -1.09 0.43
CA CYS A 228 -8.65 -1.06 -0.19
C CYS A 228 -8.85 -2.25 -1.13
N ARG A 229 -7.90 -2.51 -2.03
CA ARG A 229 -7.98 -3.63 -3.00
C ARG A 229 -7.99 -4.99 -2.29
N GLU A 230 -7.14 -5.18 -1.28
CA GLU A 230 -7.11 -6.41 -0.47
C GLU A 230 -8.43 -6.65 0.29
N ASN A 231 -9.11 -5.57 0.68
CA ASN A 231 -10.42 -5.60 1.32
C ASN A 231 -11.60 -5.57 0.32
N GLY A 232 -11.34 -5.72 -0.98
CA GLY A 232 -12.39 -5.75 -2.01
C GLY A 232 -13.08 -4.41 -2.27
N ILE A 233 -12.47 -3.30 -1.88
CA ILE A 233 -12.97 -1.93 -2.11
C ILE A 233 -12.30 -1.37 -3.38
N PRO A 234 -13.04 -1.22 -4.49
CA PRO A 234 -12.48 -0.66 -5.71
C PRO A 234 -12.14 0.82 -5.51
N VAL A 235 -10.99 1.24 -6.04
CA VAL A 235 -10.59 2.65 -6.11
C VAL A 235 -10.66 3.10 -7.56
N PHE A 236 -11.58 4.00 -7.85
CA PHE A 236 -11.84 4.50 -9.19
C PHE A 236 -10.91 5.69 -9.52
N PRO A 237 -10.47 5.83 -10.79
CA PRO A 237 -9.62 6.95 -11.23
C PRO A 237 -10.33 8.30 -11.06
N PRO A 238 -9.60 9.42 -11.06
CA PRO A 238 -10.23 10.73 -10.99
C PRO A 238 -11.14 10.98 -12.21
N ASP A 239 -12.16 11.82 -12.04
CA ASP A 239 -13.12 12.20 -13.08
C ASP A 239 -13.63 13.61 -12.79
N ILE A 240 -13.52 14.53 -13.75
CA ILE A 240 -13.96 15.93 -13.57
C ILE A 240 -15.45 16.05 -13.22
N ASN A 241 -16.27 15.10 -13.66
CA ASN A 241 -17.71 15.12 -13.47
C ASN A 241 -18.16 14.37 -12.22
N LYS A 242 -17.33 13.48 -11.66
CA LYS A 242 -17.71 12.62 -10.51
C LYS A 242 -16.85 12.82 -9.27
N SER A 243 -15.56 13.09 -9.42
CA SER A 243 -14.66 13.28 -8.28
C SER A 243 -15.02 14.52 -7.48
N ASP A 244 -14.85 14.46 -6.16
CA ASP A 244 -14.82 15.65 -5.32
C ASP A 244 -13.39 16.20 -5.24
N ALA A 245 -13.22 17.31 -4.50
CA ALA A 245 -11.89 17.88 -4.27
C ALA A 245 -10.96 16.87 -3.58
N LEU A 246 -11.46 16.20 -2.54
CA LEU A 246 -10.78 15.10 -1.83
C LEU A 246 -11.41 13.75 -2.20
N PHE A 247 -10.84 12.66 -1.68
CA PHE A 247 -11.36 11.31 -1.93
C PHE A 247 -12.78 11.16 -1.40
N SER A 248 -13.67 10.60 -2.22
CA SER A 248 -15.08 10.45 -1.88
C SER A 248 -15.57 9.02 -2.13
N ILE A 249 -16.65 8.63 -1.47
CA ILE A 249 -17.23 7.29 -1.65
C ILE A 249 -18.23 7.34 -2.80
N GLU A 250 -17.99 6.51 -3.83
CA GLU A 250 -18.90 6.33 -4.95
C GLU A 250 -19.36 4.87 -4.99
N ASN A 251 -20.66 4.65 -4.78
CA ASN A 251 -21.28 3.32 -4.76
C ASN A 251 -20.53 2.34 -3.83
N GLU A 252 -19.91 1.31 -4.43
CA GLU A 252 -19.16 0.26 -3.73
C GLU A 252 -17.69 0.59 -3.50
N GLY A 253 -17.19 1.71 -4.03
CA GLY A 253 -15.78 2.05 -4.01
C GLY A 253 -15.48 3.46 -3.54
N ILE A 254 -14.22 3.85 -3.76
CA ILE A 254 -13.69 5.17 -3.45
C ILE A 254 -13.27 5.82 -4.76
N ARG A 255 -13.75 7.04 -5.03
CA ARG A 255 -13.33 7.86 -6.16
C ARG A 255 -12.10 8.67 -5.77
N PHE A 256 -11.09 8.66 -6.63
CA PHE A 256 -9.89 9.46 -6.46
C PHE A 256 -10.21 10.96 -6.45
N GLY A 257 -9.74 11.70 -5.44
CA GLY A 257 -9.96 13.14 -5.32
C GLY A 257 -9.10 13.95 -6.28
N LEU A 258 -9.65 15.03 -6.85
CA LEU A 258 -8.91 15.86 -7.82
C LEU A 258 -7.65 16.50 -7.21
N ALA A 259 -7.66 16.81 -5.91
CA ALA A 259 -6.51 17.41 -5.21
C ALA A 259 -5.33 16.44 -5.06
N GLY A 260 -5.55 15.13 -5.11
CA GLY A 260 -4.50 14.11 -5.05
C GLY A 260 -3.67 14.00 -6.33
N ILE A 261 -4.07 14.69 -7.41
CA ILE A 261 -3.31 14.75 -8.65
C ILE A 261 -2.18 15.78 -8.48
N LYS A 262 -0.95 15.38 -8.77
CA LYS A 262 0.25 16.22 -8.64
C LYS A 262 0.07 17.52 -9.42
N GLY A 263 0.22 18.63 -8.72
CA GLY A 263 0.15 19.98 -9.31
C GLY A 263 -1.25 20.58 -9.41
N VAL A 264 -2.33 19.86 -9.08
CA VAL A 264 -3.69 20.43 -9.00
C VAL A 264 -3.84 21.23 -7.70
N GLY A 265 -3.64 20.56 -6.56
CA GLY A 265 -3.83 21.16 -5.23
C GLY A 265 -5.29 21.41 -4.86
N GLU A 266 -5.55 21.55 -3.57
CA GLU A 266 -6.91 21.59 -3.01
C GLU A 266 -7.75 22.78 -3.50
N LYS A 267 -7.15 23.97 -3.65
CA LYS A 267 -7.88 25.18 -4.10
C LYS A 267 -8.38 25.06 -5.52
N ALA A 268 -7.55 24.57 -6.45
CA ALA A 268 -7.95 24.39 -7.83
C ALA A 268 -9.00 23.30 -7.95
N ALA A 269 -8.84 22.20 -7.20
CA ALA A 269 -9.83 21.13 -7.11
C ALA A 269 -11.19 21.66 -6.62
N GLN A 270 -11.21 22.41 -5.51
CA GLN A 270 -12.44 23.00 -4.98
C GLN A 270 -13.12 23.96 -5.97
N HIS A 271 -12.33 24.80 -6.66
CA HIS A 271 -12.86 25.69 -7.70
C HIS A 271 -13.53 24.91 -8.85
N ILE A 272 -12.94 23.78 -9.29
CA ILE A 272 -13.55 22.91 -10.31
C ILE A 272 -14.91 22.38 -9.83
N ILE A 273 -15.00 21.92 -8.57
CA ILE A 273 -16.27 21.44 -7.98
C ILE A 273 -17.31 22.55 -7.94
N GLU A 274 -16.96 23.75 -7.47
CA GLU A 274 -17.88 24.89 -7.40
C GLU A 274 -18.42 25.29 -8.77
N VAL A 275 -17.57 25.26 -9.80
CA VAL A 275 -17.97 25.55 -11.18
C VAL A 275 -18.89 24.46 -11.74
N ARG A 276 -18.63 23.19 -11.39
CA ARG A 276 -19.47 22.05 -11.77
C ARG A 276 -20.85 22.14 -11.11
N GLU A 277 -20.91 22.41 -9.80
CA GLU A 277 -22.18 22.52 -9.06
C GLU A 277 -23.07 23.65 -9.59
N LYS A 278 -22.48 24.77 -10.02
CA LYS A 278 -23.23 25.91 -10.57
C LYS A 278 -23.68 25.71 -12.03
N GLY A 279 -22.88 25.02 -12.85
CA GLY A 279 -23.10 24.95 -14.30
C GLY A 279 -23.44 23.55 -14.83
N GLY A 280 -23.53 22.53 -13.98
CA GLY A 280 -23.71 21.13 -14.37
C GLY A 280 -22.42 20.45 -14.83
N GLU A 281 -22.56 19.24 -15.36
CA GLU A 281 -21.43 18.44 -15.88
C GLU A 281 -20.68 19.17 -17.01
N PHE A 282 -19.36 18.95 -17.07
CA PHE A 282 -18.51 19.39 -18.16
C PHE A 282 -18.66 18.45 -19.35
N LYS A 283 -18.91 19.02 -20.52
CA LYS A 283 -19.10 18.25 -21.76
C LYS A 283 -17.78 17.82 -22.37
N ASP A 284 -16.83 18.74 -22.42
CA ASP A 284 -15.53 18.59 -23.07
C ASP A 284 -14.51 19.58 -22.49
N ILE A 285 -13.27 19.54 -22.99
CA ILE A 285 -12.18 20.41 -22.53
C ILE A 285 -12.43 21.90 -22.86
N TYR A 286 -13.16 22.22 -23.92
CA TYR A 286 -13.49 23.62 -24.25
C TYR A 286 -14.51 24.19 -23.26
N ASP A 287 -15.59 23.45 -22.98
CA ASP A 287 -16.57 23.80 -21.95
C ASP A 287 -15.90 23.93 -20.57
N PHE A 288 -14.99 23.01 -20.24
CA PHE A 288 -14.20 23.09 -19.02
C PHE A 288 -13.37 24.39 -18.96
N CYS A 289 -12.53 24.66 -19.97
CA CYS A 289 -11.68 25.85 -20.02
C CYS A 289 -12.47 27.17 -20.01
N GLU A 290 -13.63 27.23 -20.66
CA GLU A 290 -14.48 28.41 -20.70
C GLU A 290 -15.08 28.76 -19.33
N ARG A 291 -15.41 27.74 -18.53
CA ARG A 291 -16.12 27.88 -17.25
C ARG A 291 -15.18 28.06 -16.06
N VAL A 292 -13.99 27.46 -16.06
CA VAL A 292 -13.04 27.57 -14.94
C VAL A 292 -12.24 28.86 -14.98
N ASP A 293 -11.72 29.27 -13.82
CA ASP A 293 -10.80 30.40 -13.72
C ASP A 293 -9.39 29.91 -14.06
N LEU A 294 -8.89 30.28 -15.23
CA LEU A 294 -7.59 29.84 -15.74
C LEU A 294 -6.40 30.38 -14.93
N LYS A 295 -6.61 31.31 -14.00
CA LYS A 295 -5.59 31.71 -13.02
C LYS A 295 -5.42 30.66 -11.92
N GLN A 296 -6.52 30.04 -11.50
CA GLN A 296 -6.52 28.98 -10.49
C GLN A 296 -6.24 27.62 -11.13
N VAL A 297 -6.80 27.37 -12.31
CA VAL A 297 -6.65 26.15 -13.09
C VAL A 297 -5.79 26.44 -14.32
N ASN A 298 -4.47 26.49 -14.11
CA ASN A 298 -3.52 26.82 -15.18
C ASN A 298 -3.28 25.63 -16.13
N ARG A 299 -2.53 25.85 -17.21
CA ARG A 299 -2.21 24.82 -18.22
C ARG A 299 -1.67 23.52 -17.62
N LYS A 300 -0.78 23.62 -16.63
CA LYS A 300 -0.14 22.46 -15.98
C LYS A 300 -1.16 21.64 -15.18
N VAL A 301 -2.13 22.30 -14.55
CA VAL A 301 -3.25 21.65 -13.85
C VAL A 301 -4.08 20.84 -14.85
N ILE A 302 -4.49 21.45 -15.96
CA ILE A 302 -5.33 20.79 -16.98
C ILE A 302 -4.57 19.63 -17.64
N GLU A 303 -3.31 19.83 -17.98
CA GLU A 303 -2.45 18.75 -18.50
C GLU A 303 -2.39 17.56 -17.53
N SER A 304 -2.24 17.82 -16.23
CA SER A 304 -2.19 16.77 -15.20
C SER A 304 -3.54 16.06 -15.06
N LEU A 305 -4.66 16.79 -15.15
CA LEU A 305 -6.01 16.22 -15.16
C LEU A 305 -6.23 15.29 -16.36
N ILE A 306 -5.81 15.69 -17.57
CA ILE A 306 -5.90 14.85 -18.78
C ILE A 306 -5.05 13.59 -18.60
N LYS A 307 -3.78 13.75 -18.18
CA LYS A 307 -2.84 12.64 -17.98
C LYS A 307 -3.32 11.65 -16.92
N ALA A 308 -3.94 12.14 -15.85
CA ALA A 308 -4.54 11.32 -14.80
C ALA A 308 -5.85 10.60 -15.21
N GLY A 309 -6.41 10.93 -16.38
CA GLY A 309 -7.66 10.33 -16.87
C GLY A 309 -8.94 11.01 -16.41
N ALA A 310 -8.84 12.21 -15.83
CA ALA A 310 -10.01 12.92 -15.32
C ALA A 310 -11.03 13.29 -16.41
N PHE A 311 -10.60 13.36 -17.67
CA PHE A 311 -11.45 13.65 -18.83
C PHE A 311 -12.00 12.41 -19.53
N ASP A 312 -11.64 11.19 -19.10
CA ASP A 312 -12.01 9.95 -19.82
C ASP A 312 -13.53 9.76 -19.94
N SER A 313 -14.32 10.33 -19.01
CA SER A 313 -15.78 10.31 -19.04
C SER A 313 -16.41 11.09 -20.21
N THR A 314 -15.66 12.03 -20.81
CA THR A 314 -16.08 12.79 -22.01
C THR A 314 -16.03 11.96 -23.30
N ARG A 315 -15.43 10.75 -23.25
CA ARG A 315 -15.19 9.85 -24.39
C ARG A 315 -14.28 10.43 -25.49
N ILE A 316 -13.61 11.55 -25.22
CA ILE A 316 -12.58 12.11 -26.08
C ILE A 316 -11.23 11.51 -25.65
N SER A 317 -10.41 11.11 -26.61
CA SER A 317 -9.12 10.49 -26.32
C SER A 317 -8.21 11.42 -25.50
N ARG A 318 -7.37 10.86 -24.63
CA ARG A 318 -6.41 11.65 -23.85
C ARG A 318 -5.42 12.37 -24.79
N ALA A 319 -5.05 11.71 -25.88
CA ALA A 319 -4.24 12.27 -26.95
C ALA A 319 -4.88 13.53 -27.57
N ALA A 320 -6.14 13.45 -28.00
CA ALA A 320 -6.84 14.58 -28.61
C ALA A 320 -7.02 15.73 -27.62
N ASN A 321 -7.40 15.44 -26.36
CA ASN A 321 -7.52 16.45 -25.31
C ASN A 321 -6.21 17.20 -25.06
N LEU A 322 -5.07 16.49 -25.04
CA LEU A 322 -3.77 17.11 -24.82
C LEU A 322 -3.35 17.98 -26.02
N GLU A 323 -3.64 17.52 -27.24
CA GLU A 323 -3.32 18.24 -28.47
C GLU A 323 -4.09 19.56 -28.59
N VAL A 324 -5.38 19.57 -28.23
CA VAL A 324 -6.22 20.78 -28.31
C VAL A 324 -6.10 21.71 -27.10
N LEU A 325 -5.38 21.32 -26.05
CA LEU A 325 -5.31 22.06 -24.78
C LEU A 325 -4.95 23.54 -24.97
N ASP A 326 -3.89 23.82 -25.72
CA ASP A 326 -3.42 25.19 -25.94
C ASP A 326 -4.44 26.04 -26.72
N LYS A 327 -5.11 25.43 -27.71
CA LYS A 327 -6.20 26.07 -28.46
C LYS A 327 -7.41 26.34 -27.55
N ALA A 328 -7.85 25.36 -26.76
CA ALA A 328 -8.98 25.49 -25.86
C ALA A 328 -8.78 26.60 -24.82
N MET A 329 -7.59 26.69 -24.24
CA MET A 329 -7.25 27.77 -23.29
C MET A 329 -7.23 29.15 -23.97
N SER A 330 -6.67 29.27 -25.17
CA SER A 330 -6.62 30.54 -25.91
C SER A 330 -8.03 31.07 -26.24
N VAL A 331 -8.93 30.16 -26.66
CA VAL A 331 -10.33 30.47 -26.94
C VAL A 331 -11.05 30.95 -25.68
N ALA A 332 -10.90 30.21 -24.58
CA ALA A 332 -11.49 30.57 -23.29
C ALA A 332 -10.99 31.94 -22.79
N GLN A 333 -9.69 32.23 -22.88
CA GLN A 333 -9.13 33.53 -22.50
C GLN A 333 -9.70 34.68 -23.33
N SER A 334 -9.89 34.47 -24.63
CA SER A 334 -10.45 35.47 -25.54
C SER A 334 -11.92 35.76 -25.19
N LEU A 335 -12.72 34.72 -24.95
CA LEU A 335 -14.12 34.85 -24.52
C LEU A 335 -14.26 35.54 -23.16
N GLN A 336 -13.41 35.20 -22.19
CA GLN A 336 -13.40 35.83 -20.86
C GLN A 336 -13.04 37.32 -20.94
N LYS A 337 -12.07 37.70 -21.79
CA LYS A 337 -11.72 39.11 -22.03
C LYS A 337 -12.90 39.88 -22.64
N THR A 338 -13.60 39.32 -23.62
CA THR A 338 -14.76 39.95 -24.26
C THR A 338 -15.90 40.16 -23.27
N LYS A 339 -16.19 39.16 -22.42
CA LYS A 339 -17.17 39.28 -21.32
C LYS A 339 -16.79 40.37 -20.31
N SER A 340 -15.53 40.41 -19.87
CA SER A 340 -15.08 41.39 -18.87
C SER A 340 -15.11 42.84 -19.35
N LYS A 341 -15.04 43.07 -20.67
CA LYS A 341 -15.07 44.41 -21.27
C LYS A 341 -16.50 44.90 -21.57
N GLY A 342 -17.55 44.15 -21.22
CA GLY A 342 -18.95 44.53 -21.47
C GLY A 342 -19.32 44.65 -22.95
N LEU A 343 -18.48 44.13 -23.84
CA LEU A 343 -18.58 44.32 -25.30
C LEU A 343 -19.59 43.38 -25.97
N MET A 344 -20.27 42.51 -25.21
CA MET A 344 -21.28 41.59 -25.74
C MET A 344 -22.59 42.26 -26.19
N SER A 345 -22.80 43.56 -25.90
CA SER A 345 -24.07 44.23 -26.18
C SER A 345 -24.05 45.21 -27.37
N LEU A 346 -22.89 45.46 -28.00
CA LEU A 346 -22.75 46.54 -29.02
C LEU A 346 -22.51 46.04 -30.46
N PHE A 347 -22.22 44.76 -30.65
CA PHE A 347 -22.14 44.11 -31.96
C PHE A 347 -22.89 42.78 -31.83
N GLY A 348 -24.08 42.70 -32.42
CA GLY A 348 -25.00 41.58 -32.25
C GLY A 348 -24.41 40.24 -32.72
N ASP A 349 -24.80 39.16 -32.03
CA ASP A 349 -24.83 37.73 -32.42
C ASP A 349 -23.79 37.16 -33.42
N GLU A 350 -22.63 37.77 -33.57
CA GLU A 350 -21.44 37.15 -34.15
C GLU A 350 -20.46 36.85 -33.04
N THR A 351 -20.88 36.04 -32.06
CA THR A 351 -19.88 35.13 -31.48
C THR A 351 -19.45 34.24 -32.62
N GLU A 352 -18.24 34.46 -33.18
CA GLU A 352 -17.57 33.44 -33.97
C GLU A 352 -17.79 32.12 -33.24
N ILE A 353 -18.60 31.23 -33.82
CA ILE A 353 -18.72 29.87 -33.35
C ILE A 353 -17.33 29.31 -33.59
N VAL A 354 -16.46 29.42 -32.58
CA VAL A 354 -15.16 28.81 -32.66
C VAL A 354 -15.45 27.32 -32.73
N ASN A 355 -15.28 26.76 -33.92
CA ASN A 355 -15.48 25.34 -34.14
C ASN A 355 -14.58 24.58 -33.15
N LYS A 356 -15.23 23.94 -32.18
CA LYS A 356 -14.62 23.04 -31.19
C LYS A 356 -14.27 21.74 -31.89
N GLU A 357 -13.32 21.84 -32.81
CA GLU A 357 -12.81 20.70 -33.58
C GLU A 357 -11.81 19.92 -32.75
N PHE A 358 -12.06 18.62 -32.62
CA PHE A 358 -11.09 17.66 -32.11
C PHE A 358 -10.38 17.01 -33.29
N PRO A 359 -9.04 16.90 -33.26
CA PRO A 359 -8.31 16.17 -34.27
C PRO A 359 -8.68 14.68 -34.19
N ASP A 360 -8.71 14.01 -35.34
CA ASP A 360 -8.87 12.55 -35.43
C ASP A 360 -7.54 11.87 -35.04
N THR A 361 -7.21 11.97 -33.75
CA THR A 361 -5.95 11.48 -33.18
C THR A 361 -6.20 10.11 -32.53
N LYS A 362 -5.44 9.11 -33.01
CA LYS A 362 -5.43 7.77 -32.41
C LYS A 362 -5.04 7.85 -30.93
N GLU A 363 -5.78 7.14 -30.08
CA GLU A 363 -5.48 7.06 -28.65
C GLU A 363 -4.08 6.47 -28.40
N TRP A 364 -3.44 6.93 -27.32
CA TRP A 364 -2.14 6.42 -26.91
C TRP A 364 -2.17 4.93 -26.57
N PRO A 365 -1.06 4.20 -26.83
CA PRO A 365 -0.88 2.85 -26.30
C PRO A 365 -1.04 2.81 -24.77
N ASP A 366 -1.51 1.67 -24.23
CA ASP A 366 -1.77 1.53 -22.79
C ASP A 366 -0.55 1.84 -21.93
N ARG A 367 0.65 1.41 -22.37
CA ARG A 367 1.92 1.72 -21.69
C ARG A 367 2.15 3.23 -21.53
N VAL A 368 1.84 4.02 -22.56
CA VAL A 368 2.00 5.47 -22.55
C VAL A 368 0.95 6.12 -21.63
N LYS A 369 -0.31 5.64 -21.67
CA LYS A 369 -1.36 6.12 -20.74
C LYS A 369 -1.00 5.86 -19.28
N LEU A 370 -0.51 4.65 -18.96
CA LEU A 370 -0.08 4.28 -17.62
C LEU A 370 1.10 5.14 -17.16
N GLU A 371 2.05 5.45 -18.05
CA GLU A 371 3.17 6.31 -17.70
C GLU A 371 2.73 7.76 -17.43
N TYR A 372 1.81 8.30 -18.24
CA TYR A 372 1.22 9.61 -17.95
C TYR A 372 0.38 9.62 -16.67
N GLU A 373 -0.36 8.55 -16.39
CA GLU A 373 -1.07 8.39 -15.13
C GLU A 373 -0.10 8.41 -13.95
N ARG A 374 1.01 7.65 -14.01
CA ARG A 374 2.05 7.64 -12.99
C ARG A 374 2.69 9.02 -12.81
N GLN A 375 2.96 9.75 -13.88
CA GLN A 375 3.50 11.11 -13.78
C GLN A 375 2.52 12.08 -13.09
N ALA A 376 1.22 11.96 -13.38
CA ALA A 376 0.20 12.85 -12.84
C ALA A 376 -0.25 12.47 -11.43
N ILE A 377 -0.37 11.18 -11.11
CA ILE A 377 -0.87 10.68 -9.82
C ILE A 377 0.28 10.34 -8.87
N GLY A 378 1.41 9.89 -9.41
CA GLY A 378 2.61 9.48 -8.67
C GLY A 378 2.86 7.97 -8.70
N PHE A 379 1.86 7.17 -9.01
CA PHE A 379 1.93 5.70 -9.09
C PHE A 379 0.90 5.20 -10.11
N TYR A 380 0.97 3.91 -10.48
CA TYR A 380 0.01 3.31 -11.40
C TYR A 380 -1.29 2.94 -10.66
N LEU A 381 -2.40 3.61 -11.02
CA LEU A 381 -3.71 3.47 -10.38
C LEU A 381 -4.64 2.53 -11.14
N SER A 382 -4.72 2.65 -12.48
CA SER A 382 -5.64 1.85 -13.30
C SER A 382 -5.08 0.47 -13.69
N GLY A 383 -3.76 0.30 -13.58
CA GLY A 383 -3.07 -0.94 -13.92
C GLY A 383 -1.63 -0.92 -13.45
N HIS A 384 -0.78 -1.77 -14.02
CA HIS A 384 0.67 -1.72 -13.84
C HIS A 384 1.33 -2.37 -15.06
N PRO A 385 2.47 -1.84 -15.56
CA PRO A 385 3.15 -2.43 -16.72
C PRO A 385 3.49 -3.93 -16.57
N LEU A 386 3.80 -4.37 -15.34
CA LEU A 386 4.02 -5.81 -15.03
C LEU A 386 2.80 -6.70 -15.28
N LEU A 387 1.57 -6.19 -15.19
CA LEU A 387 0.38 -7.02 -15.36
C LEU A 387 0.31 -7.65 -16.75
N GLU A 388 0.90 -7.03 -17.76
CA GLU A 388 0.99 -7.59 -19.12
C GLU A 388 1.81 -8.88 -19.18
N TYR A 389 2.70 -9.10 -18.21
CA TYR A 389 3.62 -10.23 -18.14
C TYR A 389 3.20 -11.28 -17.10
N LYS A 390 2.16 -11.01 -16.30
CA LYS A 390 1.64 -11.93 -15.26
C LYS A 390 1.23 -13.29 -15.79
N ASP A 391 0.84 -13.31 -17.06
CA ASP A 391 0.35 -14.50 -17.73
C ASP A 391 1.44 -15.25 -18.48
N ILE A 392 2.61 -14.62 -18.66
CA ILE A 392 3.75 -15.17 -19.39
C ILE A 392 4.76 -15.78 -18.43
N ILE A 393 4.91 -15.21 -17.22
CA ILE A 393 5.88 -15.64 -16.21
C ILE A 393 5.15 -16.00 -14.92
N GLN A 394 5.49 -17.14 -14.33
CA GLN A 394 5.26 -17.34 -12.90
C GLN A 394 6.21 -16.43 -12.13
N PHE A 395 5.72 -15.27 -11.70
CA PHE A 395 6.49 -14.30 -10.93
C PHE A 395 6.99 -14.92 -9.60
N SER A 396 8.19 -15.49 -9.61
CA SER A 396 8.91 -15.92 -8.42
C SER A 396 9.86 -14.81 -7.97
N PHE A 397 9.31 -13.63 -7.71
CA PHE A 397 10.05 -12.43 -7.30
C PHE A 397 9.69 -12.07 -5.86
N ASN A 398 10.63 -11.47 -5.14
CA ASN A 398 10.34 -10.87 -3.84
C ASN A 398 9.42 -9.66 -4.04
N SER A 399 8.40 -9.56 -3.20
CA SER A 399 7.50 -8.40 -3.23
C SER A 399 8.14 -7.23 -2.49
N THR A 400 8.04 -6.01 -3.05
CA THR A 400 8.50 -4.79 -2.38
C THR A 400 7.73 -4.51 -1.09
N SER A 401 6.54 -5.08 -0.89
CA SER A 401 5.79 -4.93 0.36
C SER A 401 6.39 -5.70 1.53
N GLU A 402 7.23 -6.70 1.24
CA GLU A 402 7.98 -7.47 2.23
C GLU A 402 9.31 -6.79 2.61
N LYS A 403 9.59 -5.58 2.08
CA LYS A 403 10.88 -4.89 2.30
C LYS A 403 11.26 -4.81 3.77
N ASP A 404 10.29 -4.58 4.63
CA ASP A 404 10.50 -4.42 6.08
C ASP A 404 10.94 -5.73 6.76
N GLU A 405 10.67 -6.89 6.15
CA GLU A 405 11.06 -8.21 6.66
C GLU A 405 12.44 -8.67 6.15
N TRP A 406 12.95 -8.05 5.09
CA TRP A 406 14.24 -8.41 4.53
C TRP A 406 15.37 -8.13 5.52
N LYS A 407 16.33 -9.05 5.59
CA LYS A 407 17.51 -8.89 6.46
C LYS A 407 18.62 -8.17 5.72
N ASP A 408 19.43 -7.41 6.43
CA ASP A 408 20.66 -6.83 5.86
C ASP A 408 21.54 -7.93 5.23
N GLY A 409 22.00 -7.67 3.99
CA GLY A 409 22.77 -8.61 3.20
C GLY A 409 21.99 -9.76 2.54
N GLN A 410 20.66 -9.84 2.72
CA GLN A 410 19.83 -10.85 2.06
C GLN A 410 19.81 -10.63 0.54
N ASP A 411 19.97 -11.69 -0.24
CA ASP A 411 19.80 -11.66 -1.69
C ASP A 411 18.31 -11.61 -2.06
N VAL A 412 17.96 -10.67 -2.94
CA VAL A 412 16.59 -10.44 -3.43
C VAL A 412 16.55 -10.32 -4.95
N LYS A 413 15.49 -10.86 -5.55
CA LYS A 413 15.20 -10.73 -6.98
C LYS A 413 13.88 -9.97 -7.14
N LEU A 414 13.94 -8.80 -7.76
CA LEU A 414 12.80 -7.89 -7.93
C LEU A 414 12.44 -7.78 -9.40
N ALA A 415 11.15 -7.70 -9.71
CA ALA A 415 10.65 -7.34 -11.04
C ALA A 415 9.76 -6.12 -10.89
N GLY A 416 10.02 -5.08 -11.68
CA GLY A 416 9.31 -3.80 -11.54
C GLY A 416 9.57 -2.82 -12.66
N ALA A 417 8.72 -1.81 -12.73
CA ALA A 417 8.90 -0.66 -13.61
C ALA A 417 9.77 0.39 -12.90
N ILE A 418 10.76 0.94 -13.60
CA ILE A 418 11.58 2.04 -13.10
C ILE A 418 10.73 3.31 -13.08
N THR A 419 10.55 3.90 -11.91
CA THR A 419 9.72 5.10 -11.72
C THR A 419 10.53 6.38 -11.66
N GLU A 420 11.75 6.35 -11.14
CA GLU A 420 12.60 7.53 -11.02
C GLU A 420 14.08 7.13 -11.13
N VAL A 421 14.88 7.95 -11.83
CA VAL A 421 16.34 7.77 -11.91
C VAL A 421 17.07 9.03 -11.47
N LYS A 422 17.75 8.98 -10.32
CA LYS A 422 18.59 10.06 -9.79
C LYS A 422 20.06 9.74 -9.99
N THR A 423 20.69 10.38 -10.98
CA THR A 423 22.12 10.21 -11.24
C THR A 423 22.97 11.13 -10.36
N LYS A 424 24.05 10.60 -9.80
CA LYS A 424 25.00 11.30 -8.93
C LYS A 424 26.43 10.96 -9.35
N ARG A 425 27.38 11.78 -8.92
CA ARG A 425 28.82 11.51 -9.07
C ARG A 425 29.43 11.14 -7.72
N THR A 426 30.31 10.17 -7.71
CA THR A 426 31.15 9.85 -6.55
C THR A 426 32.23 10.92 -6.37
N GLN A 427 32.93 10.91 -5.23
CA GLN A 427 34.09 11.78 -5.00
C GLN A 427 35.21 11.57 -6.03
N ARG A 428 35.27 10.39 -6.67
CA ARG A 428 36.21 10.04 -7.74
C ARG A 428 35.74 10.47 -9.14
N GLY A 429 34.54 11.03 -9.25
CA GLY A 429 33.95 11.52 -10.50
C GLY A 429 33.10 10.49 -11.27
N ASP A 430 33.12 9.23 -10.84
CA ASP A 430 32.33 8.14 -11.44
C ASP A 430 30.83 8.33 -11.23
N LEU A 431 30.03 8.02 -12.26
CA LEU A 431 28.58 8.11 -12.21
C LEU A 431 27.98 6.89 -11.52
N TRP A 432 27.00 7.13 -10.66
CA TRP A 432 26.15 6.11 -10.04
C TRP A 432 24.71 6.64 -9.98
N ALA A 433 23.73 5.76 -9.78
CA ALA A 433 22.33 6.17 -9.72
C ALA A 433 21.59 5.58 -8.53
N THR A 434 20.66 6.35 -8.01
CA THR A 434 19.56 5.84 -7.17
C THR A 434 18.35 5.69 -8.08
N VAL A 435 17.87 4.47 -8.22
CA VAL A 435 16.74 4.09 -9.08
C VAL A 435 15.58 3.68 -8.19
N GLU A 436 14.41 4.27 -8.39
CA GLU A 436 13.19 3.80 -7.73
C GLU A 436 12.48 2.80 -8.65
N ILE A 437 12.07 1.67 -8.08
CA ILE A 437 11.33 0.62 -8.78
C ILE A 437 9.98 0.41 -8.13
N SER A 438 8.94 0.36 -8.95
CA SER A 438 7.59 -0.03 -8.58
C SER A 438 7.29 -1.44 -9.06
N ASP A 439 6.80 -2.29 -8.15
CA ASP A 439 6.12 -3.53 -8.52
C ASP A 439 4.59 -3.36 -8.37
N LEU A 440 3.84 -4.47 -8.36
CA LEU A 440 2.38 -4.45 -8.16
C LEU A 440 1.95 -4.00 -6.76
N GLU A 441 2.89 -3.93 -5.81
CA GLU A 441 2.62 -3.88 -4.38
C GLU A 441 3.24 -2.67 -3.66
N GLY A 442 4.20 -1.98 -4.26
CA GLY A 442 4.86 -0.82 -3.69
C GLY A 442 6.08 -0.37 -4.48
N THR A 443 6.88 0.51 -3.86
CA THR A 443 8.15 0.98 -4.40
C THR A 443 9.33 0.67 -3.49
N VAL A 444 10.50 0.50 -4.10
CA VAL A 444 11.78 0.31 -3.40
C VAL A 444 12.90 1.09 -4.06
N SER A 445 13.78 1.66 -3.24
CA SER A 445 14.97 2.35 -3.71
C SER A 445 16.11 1.36 -3.97
N VAL A 446 16.69 1.44 -5.16
CA VAL A 446 17.79 0.61 -5.61
C VAL A 446 19.03 1.47 -5.88
N LEU A 447 20.14 1.13 -5.23
CA LEU A 447 21.43 1.77 -5.42
C LEU A 447 22.20 1.04 -6.53
N VAL A 448 22.49 1.73 -7.62
CA VAL A 448 23.24 1.21 -8.76
C VAL A 448 24.62 1.86 -8.78
N PHE A 449 25.63 1.12 -8.29
CA PHE A 449 27.01 1.58 -8.23
C PHE A 449 27.66 1.68 -9.61
N PRO A 450 28.77 2.42 -9.76
CA PRO A 450 29.35 2.76 -11.06
C PRO A 450 29.61 1.57 -12.00
N ASN A 451 30.04 0.43 -11.48
CA ASN A 451 30.33 -0.75 -12.30
C ASN A 451 29.07 -1.22 -13.06
N VAL A 452 27.97 -1.42 -12.33
CA VAL A 452 26.69 -1.86 -12.91
C VAL A 452 26.06 -0.73 -13.73
N TYR A 453 26.16 0.51 -13.27
CA TYR A 453 25.57 1.67 -13.95
C TYR A 453 26.15 1.88 -15.35
N LYS A 454 27.48 1.73 -15.51
CA LYS A 454 28.16 1.91 -16.80
C LYS A 454 27.76 0.86 -17.83
N GLU A 455 27.51 -0.37 -17.37
CA GLU A 455 27.14 -1.50 -18.24
C GLU A 455 25.65 -1.47 -18.62
N LYS A 456 24.77 -1.03 -17.70
CA LYS A 456 23.31 -1.15 -17.85
C LYS A 456 22.60 0.20 -18.05
N MET A 457 23.33 1.27 -18.39
CA MET A 457 22.80 2.63 -18.48
C MET A 457 21.56 2.75 -19.38
N GLU A 458 21.52 2.05 -20.51
CA GLU A 458 20.38 2.08 -21.44
C GLU A 458 19.10 1.48 -20.85
N GLN A 459 19.25 0.52 -19.93
CA GLN A 459 18.15 -0.17 -19.28
C GLN A 459 17.58 0.65 -18.13
N ILE A 460 18.41 1.52 -17.52
CA ILE A 460 18.06 2.39 -16.40
C ILE A 460 17.38 3.66 -16.92
N THR A 461 16.20 3.50 -17.50
CA THR A 461 15.35 4.58 -18.00
C THR A 461 13.94 4.47 -17.42
N GLU A 462 13.32 5.61 -17.13
CA GLU A 462 11.98 5.65 -16.56
C GLU A 462 10.95 4.97 -17.48
N GLY A 463 10.05 4.19 -16.90
CA GLY A 463 9.03 3.41 -17.60
C GLY A 463 9.53 2.08 -18.18
N ASN A 464 10.83 1.75 -18.08
CA ASN A 464 11.31 0.42 -18.43
C ASN A 464 10.97 -0.59 -17.34
N VAL A 465 10.56 -1.78 -17.77
CA VAL A 465 10.31 -2.92 -16.89
C VAL A 465 11.56 -3.79 -16.84
N VAL A 466 12.11 -3.94 -15.64
CA VAL A 466 13.39 -4.61 -15.41
C VAL A 466 13.28 -5.67 -14.32
N ILE A 467 14.21 -6.61 -14.35
CA ILE A 467 14.52 -7.50 -13.25
C ILE A 467 15.82 -7.03 -12.61
N ILE A 468 15.80 -6.87 -11.30
CA ILE A 468 16.97 -6.53 -10.50
C ILE A 468 17.31 -7.70 -9.60
N GLU A 469 18.57 -8.11 -9.67
CA GLU A 469 19.18 -9.01 -8.68
C GLU A 469 20.10 -8.18 -7.80
N GLY A 470 19.92 -8.26 -6.49
CA GLY A 470 20.62 -7.40 -5.56
C GLY A 470 20.67 -7.95 -4.15
N SER A 471 21.37 -7.23 -3.30
CA SER A 471 21.42 -7.49 -1.86
C SER A 471 20.79 -6.35 -1.08
N VAL A 472 19.99 -6.69 -0.08
CA VAL A 472 19.33 -5.71 0.79
C VAL A 472 20.37 -5.00 1.65
N ARG A 473 20.18 -3.69 1.80
CA ARG A 473 20.95 -2.82 2.67
C ARG A 473 20.00 -2.10 3.61
N GLU A 474 20.20 -2.33 4.90
CA GLU A 474 19.45 -1.68 5.96
C GLU A 474 20.21 -0.42 6.45
N GLU A 475 19.59 0.75 6.32
CA GLU A 475 20.02 2.01 6.93
C GLU A 475 19.01 2.39 8.03
N GLU A 476 19.40 3.25 8.99
CA GLU A 476 18.66 3.49 10.26
C GLU A 476 17.15 3.73 10.11
N GLU A 477 16.69 4.32 9.00
CA GLU A 477 15.27 4.60 8.72
C GLU A 477 14.77 4.05 7.37
N SER A 478 15.61 3.35 6.58
CA SER A 478 15.19 2.87 5.25
C SER A 478 15.91 1.62 4.79
N LYS A 479 15.18 0.75 4.08
CA LYS A 479 15.75 -0.41 3.40
C LYS A 479 15.88 -0.12 1.92
N SER A 480 17.09 -0.26 1.40
CA SER A 480 17.41 -0.11 -0.02
C SER A 480 17.99 -1.42 -0.54
N VAL A 481 18.03 -1.57 -1.87
CA VAL A 481 18.66 -2.73 -2.51
C VAL A 481 19.90 -2.27 -3.25
N ILE A 482 21.03 -2.91 -3.04
CA ILE A 482 22.21 -2.71 -3.87
C ILE A 482 22.08 -3.62 -5.09
N ALA A 483 21.97 -3.04 -6.29
CA ALA A 483 21.92 -3.80 -7.52
C ALA A 483 23.25 -4.51 -7.78
N LYS A 484 23.20 -5.83 -7.96
CA LYS A 484 24.30 -6.66 -8.47
C LYS A 484 24.23 -6.74 -10.00
N ASP A 485 23.04 -6.96 -10.54
CA ASP A 485 22.79 -6.96 -11.98
C ASP A 485 21.36 -6.49 -12.30
N ILE A 486 21.17 -5.99 -13.52
CA ILE A 486 19.90 -5.48 -14.05
C ILE A 486 19.69 -6.10 -15.43
N TYR A 487 18.48 -6.60 -15.66
CA TYR A 487 18.07 -7.22 -16.92
C TYR A 487 16.76 -6.60 -17.40
N PRO A 488 16.61 -6.36 -18.72
CA PRO A 488 15.29 -6.08 -19.29
C PRO A 488 14.40 -7.29 -19.06
N LEU A 489 13.14 -7.06 -18.68
CA LEU A 489 12.22 -8.17 -18.42
C LEU A 489 12.08 -9.08 -19.64
N ASN A 490 11.99 -8.50 -20.85
CA ASN A 490 11.90 -9.24 -22.11
C ASN A 490 13.08 -10.17 -22.35
N ASP A 491 14.30 -9.74 -22.08
CA ASP A 491 15.50 -10.56 -22.31
C ASP A 491 15.54 -11.75 -21.36
N LYS A 492 15.14 -11.53 -20.10
CA LYS A 492 15.07 -12.61 -19.10
C LYS A 492 13.97 -13.60 -19.44
N ILE A 493 12.79 -13.12 -19.85
CA ILE A 493 11.71 -13.97 -20.37
C ILE A 493 12.25 -14.81 -21.53
N LEU A 494 12.89 -14.19 -22.51
CA LEU A 494 13.47 -14.90 -23.65
C LEU A 494 14.55 -15.90 -23.21
N SER A 495 15.26 -15.68 -22.10
CA SER A 495 16.25 -16.64 -21.60
C SER A 495 15.62 -17.82 -20.83
N GLU A 496 14.55 -17.58 -20.08
CA GLU A 496 13.88 -18.59 -19.25
C GLU A 496 12.83 -19.40 -20.04
N VAL A 497 12.28 -18.83 -21.11
CA VAL A 497 11.30 -19.49 -22.00
C VAL A 497 12.01 -20.31 -23.07
N ASN A 498 11.73 -21.60 -23.09
CA ASN A 498 12.22 -22.57 -24.06
C ASN A 498 11.25 -22.75 -25.22
N ASN A 499 9.95 -22.83 -24.96
CA ASN A 499 8.93 -23.05 -25.98
C ASN A 499 7.56 -22.49 -25.61
N ILE A 500 6.77 -22.20 -26.64
CA ILE A 500 5.36 -21.81 -26.52
C ILE A 500 4.51 -23.02 -26.86
N VAL A 501 3.71 -23.50 -25.92
CA VAL A 501 2.81 -24.64 -26.10
C VAL A 501 1.38 -24.16 -26.32
N ILE A 502 0.77 -24.61 -27.41
CA ILE A 502 -0.63 -24.39 -27.76
C ILE A 502 -1.37 -25.71 -27.62
N LYS A 503 -2.33 -25.78 -26.70
CA LYS A 503 -3.14 -26.98 -26.44
C LYS A 503 -4.43 -26.94 -27.26
N MET A 504 -4.72 -28.02 -27.97
CA MET A 504 -5.90 -28.17 -28.82
C MET A 504 -6.68 -29.43 -28.45
N TYR A 505 -8.01 -29.40 -28.61
CA TYR A 505 -8.90 -30.52 -28.34
C TYR A 505 -9.66 -30.92 -29.62
N ASP A 506 -9.92 -32.22 -29.78
CA ASP A 506 -10.51 -32.84 -30.98
C ASP A 506 -11.71 -32.10 -31.57
N GLU A 507 -12.60 -31.57 -30.72
CA GLU A 507 -13.87 -30.94 -31.12
C GLU A 507 -13.68 -29.60 -31.85
N GLU A 508 -12.49 -29.00 -31.78
CA GLU A 508 -12.22 -27.64 -32.24
C GLU A 508 -11.18 -27.59 -33.38
N ILE A 509 -10.63 -28.74 -33.77
CA ILE A 509 -9.68 -28.84 -34.88
C ILE A 509 -10.45 -28.80 -36.20
N THR A 510 -10.85 -27.60 -36.62
CA THR A 510 -11.47 -27.34 -37.92
C THR A 510 -10.48 -26.70 -38.88
N ASP A 511 -10.70 -26.86 -40.19
CA ASP A 511 -9.86 -26.24 -41.23
C ASP A 511 -9.84 -24.70 -41.10
N GLU A 512 -10.96 -24.09 -40.70
CA GLU A 512 -11.08 -22.65 -40.49
C GLU A 512 -10.23 -22.16 -39.30
N PHE A 513 -10.26 -22.90 -38.19
CA PHE A 513 -9.43 -22.59 -37.02
C PHE A 513 -7.94 -22.75 -37.34
N LEU A 514 -7.56 -23.85 -38.01
CA LEU A 514 -6.18 -24.09 -38.41
C LEU A 514 -5.66 -23.03 -39.39
N SER A 515 -6.51 -22.56 -40.33
CA SER A 515 -6.15 -21.47 -41.24
C SER A 515 -5.93 -20.16 -40.47
N THR A 516 -6.82 -19.82 -39.54
CA THR A 516 -6.69 -18.61 -38.70
C THR A 516 -5.42 -18.66 -37.85
N LEU A 517 -5.12 -19.80 -37.23
CA LEU A 517 -3.91 -19.98 -36.43
C LEU A 517 -2.65 -19.90 -37.30
N LYS A 518 -2.69 -20.50 -38.50
CA LYS A 518 -1.57 -20.42 -39.45
C LYS A 518 -1.30 -18.97 -39.88
N GLU A 519 -2.32 -18.23 -40.28
CA GLU A 519 -2.20 -16.81 -40.65
C GLU A 519 -1.63 -15.97 -39.50
N PHE A 520 -2.09 -16.23 -38.27
CA PHE A 520 -1.56 -15.58 -37.08
C PHE A 520 -0.05 -15.86 -36.88
N ILE A 521 0.36 -17.13 -37.00
CA ILE A 521 1.77 -17.52 -36.82
C ILE A 521 2.64 -16.94 -37.94
N GLU A 522 2.17 -16.96 -39.19
CA GLU A 522 2.89 -16.39 -40.33
C GLU A 522 3.05 -14.88 -40.23
N LYS A 523 2.01 -14.17 -39.75
CA LYS A 523 2.04 -12.72 -39.55
C LYS A 523 3.02 -12.31 -38.44
N ASN A 524 3.07 -13.08 -37.35
CA ASN A 524 3.81 -12.72 -36.14
C ASN A 524 5.15 -13.48 -35.98
N ARG A 525 5.62 -14.19 -37.01
CA ARG A 525 6.90 -14.92 -36.93
C ARG A 525 8.08 -13.99 -36.69
N SER A 526 9.04 -14.46 -35.91
CA SER A 526 10.27 -13.73 -35.61
C SER A 526 11.46 -14.67 -35.51
N GLU A 527 12.59 -14.31 -36.13
CA GLU A 527 13.85 -15.06 -36.05
C GLU A 527 14.42 -15.12 -34.62
N LYS A 528 14.05 -14.16 -33.76
CA LYS A 528 14.40 -14.15 -32.33
C LYS A 528 13.32 -14.79 -31.44
N GLY A 529 12.31 -15.40 -32.07
CA GLY A 529 11.20 -16.03 -31.38
C GLY A 529 11.54 -17.38 -30.75
N LYS A 530 10.55 -17.98 -30.10
CA LYS A 530 10.65 -19.30 -29.49
C LYS A 530 9.88 -20.36 -30.29
N PRO A 531 10.36 -21.62 -30.29
CA PRO A 531 9.66 -22.72 -30.93
C PRO A 531 8.23 -22.85 -30.43
N VAL A 532 7.30 -23.04 -31.36
CA VAL A 532 5.89 -23.31 -31.05
C VAL A 532 5.66 -24.81 -31.08
N ILE A 533 5.02 -25.32 -30.04
CA ILE A 533 4.63 -26.72 -29.89
C ILE A 533 3.12 -26.79 -29.81
N ILE A 534 2.50 -27.58 -30.68
CA ILE A 534 1.07 -27.87 -30.65
C ILE A 534 0.88 -29.20 -29.91
N GLU A 535 0.15 -29.17 -28.80
CA GLU A 535 -0.29 -30.34 -28.04
C GLU A 535 -1.77 -30.59 -28.35
N ALA A 536 -2.04 -31.52 -29.28
CA ALA A 536 -3.40 -31.87 -29.68
C ALA A 536 -3.85 -33.14 -28.95
N LYS A 537 -4.94 -33.02 -28.18
CA LYS A 537 -5.61 -34.16 -27.55
C LYS A 537 -6.79 -34.59 -28.43
N LEU A 538 -6.56 -35.65 -29.21
CA LEU A 538 -7.56 -36.29 -30.07
C LEU A 538 -8.31 -37.37 -29.28
N LYS A 539 -9.40 -37.90 -29.83
CA LYS A 539 -10.21 -38.95 -29.17
C LYS A 539 -9.40 -40.17 -28.72
N ASP A 540 -8.47 -40.61 -29.56
CA ASP A 540 -7.74 -41.87 -29.35
C ASP A 540 -6.23 -41.69 -29.10
N CYS A 541 -5.70 -40.47 -29.21
CA CYS A 541 -4.28 -40.22 -29.02
C CYS A 541 -3.95 -38.78 -28.60
N PHE A 542 -2.74 -38.62 -28.05
CA PHE A 542 -2.15 -37.32 -27.76
C PHE A 542 -0.98 -37.09 -28.71
N VAL A 543 -1.02 -35.96 -29.42
CA VAL A 543 -0.01 -35.61 -30.42
C VAL A 543 0.71 -34.35 -29.97
N LYS A 544 2.04 -34.37 -29.99
CA LYS A 544 2.90 -33.23 -29.72
C LYS A 544 3.70 -32.90 -30.98
N LEU A 545 3.39 -31.76 -31.61
CA LEU A 545 3.99 -31.31 -32.87
C LEU A 545 4.79 -30.05 -32.61
N GLN A 546 6.11 -30.11 -32.81
CA GLN A 546 6.92 -28.90 -32.86
C GLN A 546 6.87 -28.34 -34.29
N LEU A 547 6.50 -27.07 -34.43
CA LEU A 547 6.51 -26.39 -35.72
C LEU A 547 7.95 -26.18 -36.22
N HIS A 548 8.09 -26.00 -37.53
CA HIS A 548 9.38 -25.71 -38.15
C HIS A 548 9.96 -24.39 -37.56
N PRO A 549 11.29 -24.28 -37.37
CA PRO A 549 11.91 -23.10 -36.75
C PRO A 549 11.51 -21.75 -37.36
N ASP A 550 11.20 -21.71 -38.66
CA ASP A 550 10.74 -20.49 -39.36
C ASP A 550 9.38 -19.94 -38.85
N TYR A 551 8.65 -20.73 -38.05
CA TYR A 551 7.37 -20.39 -37.44
C TYR A 551 7.51 -20.10 -35.93
N SER A 552 8.71 -19.69 -35.49
CA SER A 552 8.93 -19.23 -34.12
C SER A 552 8.21 -17.92 -33.84
N LEU A 553 7.61 -17.81 -32.65
CA LEU A 553 6.87 -16.62 -32.22
C LEU A 553 7.66 -15.81 -31.18
N PRO A 554 7.66 -14.48 -31.26
CA PRO A 554 8.26 -13.64 -30.23
C PRO A 554 7.49 -13.76 -28.91
N VAL A 555 8.20 -13.69 -27.79
CA VAL A 555 7.59 -13.76 -26.45
C VAL A 555 7.21 -12.35 -25.99
N GLU A 556 6.27 -11.74 -26.72
CA GLU A 556 5.83 -10.36 -26.50
C GLU A 556 4.35 -10.29 -26.10
N PRO A 557 3.95 -9.44 -25.13
CA PRO A 557 2.57 -9.36 -24.67
C PRO A 557 1.54 -9.11 -25.77
N GLU A 558 1.87 -8.31 -26.78
CA GLU A 558 0.95 -8.01 -27.91
C GLU A 558 0.62 -9.27 -28.72
N VAL A 559 1.63 -10.11 -28.98
CA VAL A 559 1.46 -11.39 -29.71
C VAL A 559 0.61 -12.36 -28.88
N PHE A 560 0.83 -12.46 -27.57
CA PHE A 560 -0.02 -13.29 -26.71
C PHE A 560 -1.45 -12.76 -26.60
N LYS A 561 -1.67 -11.43 -26.55
CA LYS A 561 -3.02 -10.84 -26.58
C LYS A 561 -3.73 -11.14 -27.89
N GLU A 562 -3.05 -11.05 -29.03
CA GLU A 562 -3.62 -11.47 -30.32
C GLU A 562 -3.92 -12.98 -30.35
N LEU A 563 -3.01 -13.84 -29.87
CA LEU A 563 -3.21 -15.29 -29.79
C LEU A 563 -4.39 -15.65 -28.86
N GLN A 564 -4.57 -14.92 -27.76
CA GLN A 564 -5.67 -15.11 -26.82
C GLN A 564 -7.05 -14.75 -27.39
N ARG A 565 -7.12 -13.97 -28.47
CA ARG A 565 -8.37 -13.73 -29.20
C ARG A 565 -8.79 -14.93 -30.04
N ILE A 566 -7.83 -15.79 -30.40
CA ILE A 566 -8.04 -16.98 -31.21
C ILE A 566 -8.20 -18.21 -30.31
N ILE A 567 -7.40 -18.31 -29.24
CA ILE A 567 -7.32 -19.46 -28.35
C ILE A 567 -7.50 -19.04 -26.90
N PRO A 568 -8.34 -19.72 -26.10
CA PRO A 568 -8.45 -19.48 -24.67
C PRO A 568 -7.11 -19.53 -23.95
N LYS A 569 -6.90 -18.62 -23.00
CA LYS A 569 -5.64 -18.44 -22.27
C LYS A 569 -5.15 -19.71 -21.58
N GLU A 570 -6.05 -20.53 -21.03
CA GLU A 570 -5.72 -21.76 -20.29
C GLU A 570 -5.02 -22.81 -21.17
N ARG A 571 -5.07 -22.62 -22.49
CA ARG A 571 -4.50 -23.52 -23.49
C ARG A 571 -3.17 -23.04 -24.03
N ILE A 572 -2.71 -21.87 -23.62
CA ILE A 572 -1.40 -21.34 -23.97
C ILE A 572 -0.52 -21.54 -22.75
N THR A 573 0.59 -22.27 -22.90
CA THR A 573 1.57 -22.48 -21.83
C THR A 573 2.93 -22.08 -22.33
N VAL A 574 3.68 -21.35 -21.51
CA VAL A 574 5.04 -20.93 -21.82
C VAL A 574 5.96 -21.71 -20.88
N ASN A 575 6.84 -22.55 -21.44
CA ASN A 575 7.74 -23.44 -20.69
C ASN A 575 9.21 -23.08 -20.92
#